data_AF-A0A377JV90-F1
#
_entry.id   AF-A0A377JV90-F1
#
_cell.length_a   1.000
_cell.length_b   1.000
_cell.length_c   1.000
_cell.angle_alpha   90.00
_cell.angle_beta   90.00
_cell.angle_gamma   90.00
#
_symmetry.space_group_name_H-M   'P 1'
#
loop_
_entity.id
_entity.type
_entity.pdbx_description
1 polymer ?
#
loop_
_entity_poly.entity_id
_entity_poly.type
_entity_poly.pdbx_seq_one_letter_code
_entity_poly.pdbx_strand_id
1 'polypeptide(L)'
;MQRRNFLKSLALTPVLVAGANAESSDSTKDGKKEKRSLIDSSEFSKTKGKASIINLDKCDGCQGYEMPQCVSACKEKNASRFPEPIKDIPQYFPRKIYEDYSKNRDDISRLSPYNWTFVEELEIVSK
;
A
#
# COMPACT_ATOMS: atom_id res chain seq x y z
N MET A 1 14.72 -12.72 53.80
CA MET A 1 14.67 -11.39 54.45
C MET A 1 15.29 -10.41 53.45
N GLN A 2 14.77 -9.25 53.03
CA GLN A 2 13.82 -8.24 53.53
C GLN A 2 12.86 -7.87 52.37
N ARG A 3 11.53 -7.83 52.52
CA ARG A 3 10.64 -6.77 53.05
C ARG A 3 10.76 -5.37 52.40
N ARG A 4 9.78 -5.09 51.52
CA ARG A 4 8.94 -3.87 51.35
C ARG A 4 9.64 -2.60 50.81
N ASN A 5 9.07 -1.89 49.84
CA ASN A 5 7.95 -0.97 50.12
C ASN A 5 6.98 -0.76 48.94
N PHE A 6 5.70 -0.90 49.29
CA PHE A 6 4.54 -0.30 48.64
C PHE A 6 4.59 1.23 48.80
N LEU A 7 4.21 1.96 47.75
CA LEU A 7 3.39 3.17 47.91
C LEU A 7 2.46 3.32 46.71
N LYS A 8 1.18 3.08 47.00
CA LYS A 8 0.04 3.45 46.18
C LYS A 8 -0.03 4.98 46.10
N SER A 9 -0.34 5.52 44.93
CA SER A 9 -1.24 6.67 44.87
C SER A 9 -2.00 6.65 43.54
N LEU A 10 -3.30 6.35 43.67
CA LEU A 10 -4.33 6.66 42.70
C LEU A 10 -4.74 8.11 42.96
N ALA A 11 -4.64 8.97 41.96
CA ALA A 11 -5.45 10.18 41.86
C ALA A 11 -5.88 10.34 40.40
N LEU A 12 -7.03 9.74 40.09
CA LEU A 12 -7.83 10.09 38.92
C LEU A 12 -8.48 11.44 39.21
N THR A 13 -8.00 12.50 38.55
CA THR A 13 -8.78 13.72 38.39
C THR A 13 -9.25 13.79 36.93
N PRO A 14 -10.57 13.81 36.66
CA PRO A 14 -11.06 14.12 35.33
C PRO A 14 -10.88 15.63 35.13
N VAL A 15 -9.88 16.02 34.32
CA VAL A 15 -9.81 17.38 33.81
C VAL A 15 -10.80 17.48 32.66
N LEU A 16 -11.91 18.19 32.87
CA LEU A 16 -12.69 18.75 31.75
C LEU A 16 -11.77 19.74 31.02
N VAL A 17 -11.31 19.38 29.83
CA VAL A 17 -10.72 20.34 28.90
C VAL A 17 -11.88 20.98 28.12
N ALA A 18 -12.29 22.16 28.56
CA ALA A 18 -12.93 23.12 27.68
C ALA A 18 -11.84 23.69 26.76
N GLY A 19 -12.11 23.69 25.45
CA GLY A 19 -11.16 24.17 24.45
C GLY A 19 -10.77 25.63 24.68
N ALA A 20 -9.48 25.85 24.91
CA ALA A 20 -8.78 27.10 24.63
C ALA A 20 -7.35 26.72 24.24
N ASN A 21 -6.83 27.38 23.21
CA ASN A 21 -5.57 27.13 22.53
C ASN A 21 -4.46 26.53 23.41
N ALA A 22 -3.97 25.33 23.06
CA ALA A 22 -2.79 24.76 23.67
C ALA A 22 -1.54 25.47 23.12
N GLU A 23 -1.07 26.50 23.82
CA GLU A 23 0.31 26.98 23.64
C GLU A 23 1.27 25.90 24.14
N SER A 24 2.26 25.57 23.30
CA SER A 24 3.27 24.56 23.59
C SER A 24 4.03 24.90 24.88
N SER A 25 3.90 24.05 25.89
CA SER A 25 4.70 24.12 27.11
C SER A 25 6.11 23.59 26.82
N ASP A 26 7.07 24.51 26.67
CA ASP A 26 8.51 24.22 26.65
C ASP A 26 8.91 23.68 28.03
N SER A 27 9.31 22.41 28.11
CA SER A 27 9.92 21.85 29.33
C SER A 27 11.44 21.79 29.15
N THR A 28 12.13 22.77 29.71
CA THR A 28 13.59 22.84 29.74
C THR A 28 14.11 21.88 30.81
N LYS A 29 14.69 20.73 30.40
CA LYS A 29 15.67 20.02 31.23
C LYS A 29 17.06 20.29 30.67
N ASP A 30 17.96 20.75 31.54
CA ASP A 30 19.39 20.87 31.29
C ASP A 30 19.81 21.77 30.11
N GLY A 31 19.14 22.91 29.95
CA GLY A 31 19.60 24.00 29.06
C GLY A 31 19.69 23.63 27.57
N LYS A 32 19.19 22.46 27.17
CA LYS A 32 19.16 22.00 25.79
C LYS A 32 17.71 21.71 25.41
N LYS A 33 17.16 22.52 24.50
CA LYS A 33 15.88 22.23 23.83
C LYS A 33 16.05 20.95 23.02
N GLU A 34 15.77 19.81 23.61
CA GLU A 34 15.56 18.58 22.85
C GLU A 34 14.11 18.58 22.36
N LYS A 35 13.89 19.27 21.24
CA LYS A 35 12.66 19.16 20.47
C LYS A 35 12.59 17.70 20.01
N ARG A 36 11.88 16.84 20.74
CA ARG A 36 11.37 15.57 20.21
C ARG A 36 10.41 15.94 19.07
N SER A 37 10.99 16.10 17.89
CA SER A 37 10.27 16.38 16.67
C SER A 37 9.43 15.16 16.37
N LEU A 38 8.13 15.27 16.67
CA LEU A 38 7.13 14.59 15.87
C LEU A 38 7.51 14.83 14.41
N ILE A 39 7.55 13.75 13.63
CA ILE A 39 7.91 13.78 12.21
C ILE A 39 7.15 14.92 11.56
N ASP A 40 7.88 15.94 11.09
CA ASP A 40 7.27 17.08 10.44
C ASP A 40 6.71 16.59 9.09
N SER A 41 5.39 16.44 9.03
CA SER A 41 4.66 16.07 7.82
C SER A 41 4.95 17.01 6.64
N SER A 42 5.46 18.23 6.91
CA SER A 42 5.91 19.16 5.87
C SER A 42 7.13 18.67 5.10
N GLU A 43 7.95 17.80 5.71
CA GLU A 43 9.17 17.27 5.10
C GLU A 43 8.89 16.06 4.21
N PHE A 44 7.85 15.27 4.54
CA PHE A 44 7.30 14.24 3.65
C PHE A 44 6.65 14.85 2.39
N SER A 45 6.11 16.06 2.52
CA SER A 45 5.43 16.81 1.45
C SER A 45 6.39 17.31 0.35
N LYS A 46 7.70 17.39 0.61
CA LYS A 46 8.70 17.82 -0.40
C LYS A 46 8.85 16.80 -1.53
N THR A 47 8.61 15.52 -1.26
CA THR A 47 8.33 14.51 -2.28
C THR A 47 6.83 14.48 -2.55
N LYS A 48 6.39 15.02 -3.69
CA LYS A 48 5.02 14.83 -4.19
C LYS A 48 4.82 13.38 -4.67
N GLY A 49 4.82 12.43 -3.73
CA GLY A 49 4.46 11.04 -4.00
C GLY A 49 2.97 10.92 -4.29
N LYS A 50 2.60 10.08 -5.25
CA LYS A 50 1.23 9.63 -5.46
C LYS A 50 1.14 8.18 -4.98
N ALA A 51 0.04 7.83 -4.33
CA ALA A 51 -0.27 6.47 -3.94
C ALA A 51 -1.70 6.14 -4.36
N SER A 52 -1.93 4.87 -4.66
CA SER A 52 -3.26 4.30 -4.87
C SER A 52 -3.56 3.33 -3.74
N ILE A 53 -4.77 3.39 -3.20
CA ILE A 53 -5.25 2.46 -2.17
C ILE A 53 -6.41 1.67 -2.77
N ILE A 54 -6.28 0.34 -2.78
CA ILE A 54 -7.32 -0.58 -3.26
C ILE A 54 -8.03 -1.14 -2.03
N ASN A 55 -9.32 -0.86 -1.90
CA ASN A 55 -10.14 -1.43 -0.84
C ASN A 55 -10.72 -2.77 -1.32
N LEU A 56 -10.18 -3.88 -0.80
CA LEU A 56 -10.58 -5.22 -1.17
C LEU A 56 -12.01 -5.56 -0.73
N ASP A 57 -12.51 -4.97 0.37
CA ASP A 57 -13.88 -5.19 0.85
C ASP A 57 -14.94 -4.62 -0.12
N LYS A 58 -14.54 -3.72 -1.02
CA LYS A 58 -15.41 -3.12 -2.04
C LYS A 58 -15.14 -3.64 -3.45
N CYS A 59 -14.06 -4.39 -3.63
CA CYS A 59 -13.73 -4.97 -4.92
C CYS A 59 -14.60 -6.21 -5.12
N ASP A 60 -15.55 -6.14 -6.04
CA ASP A 60 -16.45 -7.24 -6.39
C ASP A 60 -15.97 -8.02 -7.63
N GLY A 61 -14.81 -7.64 -8.19
CA GLY A 61 -14.30 -8.20 -9.44
C GLY A 61 -14.98 -7.67 -10.70
N CYS A 62 -15.83 -6.63 -10.58
CA CYS A 62 -16.68 -6.11 -11.65
C CYS A 62 -17.60 -7.19 -12.25
N GLN A 63 -18.45 -7.78 -11.42
CA GLN A 63 -19.39 -8.82 -11.86
C GLN A 63 -20.28 -8.33 -13.01
N GLY A 64 -20.56 -9.21 -13.97
CA GLY A 64 -21.40 -8.91 -15.14
C GLY A 64 -20.67 -8.22 -16.30
N TYR A 65 -19.37 -7.93 -16.16
CA TYR A 65 -18.52 -7.48 -17.26
C TYR A 65 -17.62 -8.63 -17.75
N GLU A 66 -17.28 -8.64 -19.04
CA GLU A 66 -16.37 -9.65 -19.62
C GLU A 66 -14.95 -9.55 -19.06
N MET A 67 -14.57 -8.38 -18.55
CA MET A 67 -13.25 -8.07 -18.01
C MET A 67 -13.40 -7.08 -16.85
N PRO A 68 -12.61 -7.21 -15.76
CA PRO A 68 -12.60 -6.20 -14.72
C PRO A 68 -12.24 -4.82 -15.27
N GLN A 69 -12.98 -3.78 -14.88
CA GLN A 69 -12.86 -2.45 -15.47
C GLN A 69 -11.49 -1.80 -15.23
N CYS A 70 -10.82 -2.14 -14.12
CA CYS A 70 -9.45 -1.71 -13.87
C CYS A 70 -8.45 -2.33 -14.87
N VAL A 71 -8.71 -3.55 -15.34
CA VAL A 71 -7.90 -4.27 -16.31
C VAL A 71 -8.13 -3.69 -17.71
N SER A 72 -9.38 -3.50 -18.13
CA SER A 72 -9.69 -2.90 -19.44
C SER A 72 -9.09 -1.50 -19.56
N ALA A 73 -9.28 -0.64 -18.56
CA ALA A 73 -8.71 0.71 -18.54
C ALA A 73 -7.17 0.70 -18.63
N CYS A 74 -6.51 -0.23 -17.94
CA CYS A 74 -5.06 -0.38 -18.00
C CYS A 74 -4.60 -0.82 -19.40
N LYS A 75 -5.27 -1.80 -19.99
CA LYS A 75 -4.95 -2.30 -21.34
C LYS A 75 -5.16 -1.23 -22.39
N GLU A 76 -6.31 -0.56 -22.41
CA GLU A 76 -6.62 0.52 -23.34
C GLU A 76 -5.60 1.65 -23.25
N LYS A 77 -5.25 2.08 -22.03
CA LYS A 77 -4.30 3.16 -21.81
C LYS A 77 -2.88 2.82 -22.31
N ASN A 78 -2.49 1.56 -22.25
CA ASN A 78 -1.13 1.10 -22.55
C ASN A 78 -1.00 0.31 -23.85
N ALA A 79 -2.08 0.16 -24.64
CA ALA A 79 -2.10 -0.66 -25.85
C ALA A 79 -0.96 -0.32 -26.83
N SER A 80 -0.65 0.96 -26.99
CA SER A 80 0.44 1.44 -27.87
C SER A 80 1.85 1.10 -27.37
N ARG A 81 1.98 0.66 -26.11
CA ARG A 81 3.25 0.30 -25.46
C ARG A 81 3.49 -1.21 -25.43
N PHE A 82 2.52 -2.00 -25.90
CA PHE A 82 2.66 -3.44 -25.92
C PHE A 82 3.68 -3.87 -26.98
N PRO A 83 4.49 -4.90 -26.68
CA PRO A 83 5.54 -5.31 -27.59
C PRO A 83 4.97 -6.00 -28.83
N GLU A 84 5.64 -5.81 -29.96
CA GLU A 84 5.50 -6.64 -31.15
C GLU A 84 6.78 -7.48 -31.30
N PRO A 85 6.79 -8.74 -30.82
CA PRO A 85 8.00 -9.53 -30.77
C PRO A 85 8.53 -9.89 -32.16
N ILE A 86 9.85 -10.02 -32.28
CA ILE A 86 10.49 -10.58 -33.47
C ILE A 86 10.24 -12.09 -33.57
N LYS A 87 10.40 -12.64 -34.79
CA LYS A 87 10.01 -14.02 -35.11
C LYS A 87 10.69 -15.11 -34.27
N ASP A 88 11.93 -14.89 -33.85
CA ASP A 88 12.77 -15.87 -33.16
C ASP A 88 13.12 -15.42 -31.73
N ILE A 89 12.13 -15.47 -30.83
CA ILE A 89 12.36 -15.24 -29.40
C ILE A 89 13.19 -16.42 -28.85
N PRO A 90 14.32 -16.18 -28.16
CA PRO A 90 15.11 -17.26 -27.59
C PRO A 90 14.38 -17.96 -26.44
N GLN A 91 14.76 -19.20 -26.15
CA GLN A 91 14.27 -19.90 -24.98
C GLN A 91 14.78 -19.21 -23.70
N TYR A 92 13.94 -19.19 -22.67
CA TYR A 92 14.35 -18.74 -21.35
C TYR A 92 15.43 -19.70 -20.80
N PHE A 93 16.32 -19.19 -19.93
CA PHE A 93 17.30 -20.01 -19.23
C PHE A 93 17.00 -19.95 -17.72
N PRO A 94 17.13 -21.06 -16.95
CA PRO A 94 17.54 -22.42 -17.36
C PRO A 94 16.39 -23.30 -17.87
N ARG A 95 15.15 -22.81 -17.81
CA ARG A 95 13.96 -23.55 -18.26
C ARG A 95 13.78 -23.38 -19.75
N LYS A 96 13.90 -24.46 -20.54
CA LYS A 96 13.73 -24.48 -22.01
C LYS A 96 12.28 -24.22 -22.47
N ILE A 97 11.71 -23.10 -22.07
CA ILE A 97 10.38 -22.62 -22.41
C ILE A 97 10.50 -21.32 -23.22
N TYR A 98 9.54 -21.08 -24.10
CA TYR A 98 9.40 -19.80 -24.79
C TYR A 98 8.40 -18.93 -24.04
N GLU A 99 8.84 -17.77 -23.55
CA GLU A 99 7.96 -16.79 -22.91
C GLU A 99 7.34 -15.86 -23.96
N ASP A 100 6.67 -16.44 -24.95
CA ASP A 100 5.96 -15.70 -25.99
C ASP A 100 4.46 -15.62 -25.66
N TYR A 101 4.00 -14.42 -25.30
CA TYR A 101 2.58 -14.13 -25.04
C TYR A 101 1.87 -13.51 -26.26
N SER A 102 2.56 -13.35 -27.40
CA SER A 102 2.02 -12.63 -28.57
C SER A 102 0.76 -13.27 -29.16
N LYS A 103 0.57 -14.58 -28.93
CA LYS A 103 -0.62 -15.36 -29.33
C LYS A 103 -1.72 -15.40 -28.26
N ASN A 104 -1.45 -14.89 -27.06
CA ASN A 104 -2.31 -14.96 -25.88
C ASN A 104 -2.56 -13.55 -25.29
N ARG A 105 -2.73 -12.54 -26.14
CA ARG A 105 -2.83 -11.13 -25.72
C ARG A 105 -4.08 -10.81 -24.90
N ASP A 106 -5.14 -11.60 -25.07
CA ASP A 106 -6.42 -11.40 -24.39
C ASP A 106 -6.47 -12.08 -23.03
N ASP A 107 -5.43 -12.82 -22.66
CA ASP A 107 -5.32 -13.46 -21.37
C ASP A 107 -5.16 -12.44 -20.23
N ILE A 108 -6.22 -12.30 -19.44
CA ILE A 108 -6.29 -11.40 -18.29
C ILE A 108 -6.12 -12.09 -16.95
N SER A 109 -5.90 -13.41 -16.92
CA SER A 109 -5.84 -14.16 -15.66
C SER A 109 -4.51 -14.01 -14.93
N ARG A 110 -3.54 -13.34 -15.55
CA ARG A 110 -2.19 -13.12 -15.01
C ARG A 110 -1.55 -11.87 -15.59
N LEU A 111 -0.43 -11.48 -15.00
CA LEU A 111 0.46 -10.51 -15.62
C LEU A 111 1.11 -11.10 -16.87
N SER A 112 1.16 -10.29 -17.93
CA SER A 112 1.84 -10.60 -19.18
C SER A 112 2.33 -9.30 -19.83
N PRO A 113 3.16 -9.36 -20.88
CA PRO A 113 3.52 -8.16 -21.64
C PRO A 113 2.32 -7.36 -22.20
N TYR A 114 1.15 -7.99 -22.31
CA TYR A 114 -0.10 -7.42 -22.82
C TYR A 114 -1.15 -7.15 -21.73
N ASN A 115 -0.85 -7.48 -20.47
CA ASN A 115 -1.76 -7.31 -19.34
C ASN A 115 -0.97 -6.95 -18.07
N TRP A 116 -1.02 -5.68 -17.65
CA TRP A 116 -0.14 -5.15 -16.58
C TRP A 116 -0.80 -5.02 -15.22
N THR A 117 -2.10 -5.32 -15.14
CA THR A 117 -2.85 -5.48 -13.91
C THR A 117 -3.88 -6.57 -14.14
N PHE A 118 -4.20 -7.34 -13.11
CA PHE A 118 -5.23 -8.37 -13.16
C PHE A 118 -5.97 -8.41 -11.83
N VAL A 119 -7.13 -9.07 -11.81
CA VAL A 119 -7.87 -9.36 -10.58
C VAL A 119 -7.79 -10.86 -10.34
N GLU A 120 -7.40 -11.24 -9.13
CA GLU A 120 -7.36 -12.63 -8.69
C GLU A 120 -8.51 -12.87 -7.71
N GLU A 121 -9.29 -13.91 -7.97
CA GLU A 121 -10.37 -14.36 -7.08
C GLU A 121 -9.89 -15.62 -6.35
N LEU A 122 -10.05 -15.62 -5.03
CA LEU A 122 -9.58 -16.70 -4.16
C LEU A 122 -10.71 -17.17 -3.25
N GLU A 123 -10.97 -18.47 -3.25
CA GLU A 123 -11.82 -19.10 -2.26
C GLU A 123 -10.99 -19.41 -1.00
N ILE A 124 -11.42 -18.88 0.14
CA ILE A 124 -10.73 -19.08 1.43
C ILE A 124 -11.53 -20.08 2.26
N VAL A 125 -10.91 -21.20 2.60
CA VAL A 125 -11.48 -22.15 3.56
C VAL A 125 -11.14 -21.66 4.97
N SER A 126 -12.14 -21.28 5.75
CA SER A 126 -11.95 -20.92 7.16
C SER A 126 -11.56 -22.16 7.96
N LYS A 127 -10.56 -22.04 8.84
CA LYS A 127 -10.03 -23.14 9.66
C LYS A 127 -10.64 -23.14 11.05
#